data_AF-A0A957X6D9-F1
#
_entry.id   AF-A0A957X6D9-F1
#
_cell.length_a   1.000
_cell.length_b   1.000
_cell.length_c   1.000
_cell.angle_alpha   90.00
_cell.angle_beta   90.00
_cell.angle_gamma   90.00
#
_symmetry.space_group_name_H-M   'P 1'
#
loop_
_entity.id
_entity.type
_entity.pdbx_description
1 polymer ?
#
loop_
_entity_poly.entity_id
_entity_poly.type
_entity_poly.pdbx_seq_one_letter_code
_entity_poly.pdbx_strand_id
1 'polypeptide(L)'
;LLAHWLWLQGIRRGGWRIWGGYCLVVSCAIYTHLLMIMLIPLHMIWFLLAWPQSKAHWRGYGGALAGLTLPYLPLLVWQWPMLLANEAKTGFNFVPLSKMVESLAMSHNNGLLPPAPWLNLLPMLFLALVGMLLGGGAIQAVTAALPASAMESASSTLGSWRRHALLLCWLIFPVLMIYGLSLRQPVYTDRYVIWIAPVLMILMTLGARTIRDNAGPLATPLVVVLLLYTIGFWGYRGWLETTTTIKYDLRDGVTYVAERRDPATLLILQIPHQQWAWQYYTGDNSFDLFATGPARLGNWAEGLWTNGGESDAEATAVVDEQMRAITSASNEVWLLSSEVEM
;
A
#
# COMPACT_ATOMS: atom_id res chain seq x y z
N LEU A 1 8.67 -4.57 -7.12
CA LEU A 1 9.84 -4.48 -8.02
C LEU A 1 10.40 -5.85 -8.44
N LEU A 2 10.89 -6.68 -7.52
CA LEU A 2 11.51 -7.99 -7.88
C LEU A 2 10.56 -8.89 -8.70
N ALA A 3 9.28 -8.97 -8.32
CA ALA A 3 8.27 -9.71 -9.08
C ALA A 3 8.14 -9.22 -10.54
N HIS A 4 8.16 -7.89 -10.75
CA HIS A 4 8.05 -7.29 -12.09
C HIS A 4 9.29 -7.61 -12.93
N TRP A 5 10.48 -7.57 -12.31
CA TRP A 5 11.72 -7.93 -12.96
C TRP A 5 11.75 -9.41 -13.34
N LEU A 6 11.40 -10.32 -12.43
CA LEU A 6 11.33 -11.76 -12.70
C LEU A 6 10.32 -12.08 -13.81
N TRP A 7 9.16 -11.42 -13.78
CA TRP A 7 8.16 -11.55 -14.83
C TRP A 7 8.72 -11.11 -16.20
N LEU A 8 9.40 -9.95 -16.25
CA LEU A 8 10.00 -9.43 -17.47
C LEU A 8 11.12 -10.35 -17.99
N GLN A 9 11.92 -10.95 -17.10
CA GLN A 9 12.92 -11.95 -17.49
C GLN A 9 12.26 -13.24 -18.00
N GLY A 10 11.15 -13.67 -17.38
CA GLY A 10 10.39 -14.86 -17.77
C GLY A 10 9.85 -14.76 -19.18
N ILE A 11 9.30 -13.60 -19.59
CA ILE A 11 8.83 -13.39 -20.96
C ILE A 11 9.93 -13.12 -21.99
N ARG A 12 11.18 -12.87 -21.55
CA ARG A 12 12.32 -12.63 -22.44
C ARG A 12 13.16 -13.87 -22.68
N ARG A 13 13.38 -14.67 -21.63
CA ARG A 13 14.32 -15.80 -21.62
C ARG A 13 13.65 -17.13 -21.33
N GLY A 14 12.46 -17.12 -20.74
CA GLY A 14 11.83 -18.34 -20.21
C GLY A 14 12.64 -18.97 -19.07
N GLY A 15 12.46 -20.28 -18.88
CA GLY A 15 13.20 -21.06 -17.88
C GLY A 15 12.45 -21.22 -16.55
N TRP A 16 12.43 -22.46 -16.05
CA TRP A 16 11.68 -22.83 -14.84
C TRP A 16 12.17 -22.12 -13.59
N ARG A 17 13.48 -21.82 -13.47
CA ARG A 17 14.05 -21.11 -12.31
C ARG A 17 13.49 -19.69 -12.19
N ILE A 18 13.31 -19.00 -13.31
CA ILE A 18 12.79 -17.63 -13.32
C ILE A 18 11.31 -17.63 -12.93
N TRP A 19 10.52 -18.56 -13.50
CA TRP A 19 9.11 -18.70 -13.16
C TRP A 19 8.89 -19.19 -11.73
N GLY A 20 9.73 -20.11 -11.23
CA GLY A 20 9.71 -20.55 -9.84
C GLY A 20 10.06 -19.43 -8.87
N GLY A 21 11.09 -18.63 -9.19
CA GLY A 21 11.41 -17.42 -8.43
C GLY A 21 10.28 -16.40 -8.46
N TYR A 22 9.64 -16.21 -9.62
CA TYR A 22 8.47 -15.33 -9.75
C TYR A 22 7.32 -15.79 -8.85
N CYS A 23 6.99 -17.09 -8.87
CA CYS A 23 5.98 -17.67 -7.99
C CYS A 23 6.31 -17.39 -6.52
N LEU A 24 7.52 -17.76 -6.07
CA LEU A 24 7.95 -17.55 -4.70
C LEU A 24 7.82 -16.08 -4.26
N VAL A 25 8.33 -15.15 -5.07
CA VAL A 25 8.31 -13.73 -4.73
C VAL A 25 6.88 -13.18 -4.70
N VAL A 26 6.01 -13.57 -5.63
CA VAL A 26 4.61 -13.14 -5.62
C VAL A 26 3.87 -13.77 -4.43
N SER A 27 4.11 -15.03 -4.10
CA SER A 27 3.57 -15.67 -2.90
C SER A 27 3.97 -14.92 -1.63
N CYS A 28 5.28 -14.66 -1.44
CA CYS A 28 5.75 -13.86 -0.31
C CYS A 28 5.08 -12.48 -0.29
N ALA A 29 4.98 -11.81 -1.43
CA ALA A 29 4.34 -10.50 -1.51
C ALA A 29 2.87 -10.52 -1.06
N ILE A 30 2.10 -11.54 -1.48
CA ILE A 30 0.69 -11.70 -1.07
C ILE A 30 0.56 -11.90 0.45
N TYR A 31 1.47 -12.68 1.05
CA TYR A 31 1.46 -12.91 2.50
C TYR A 31 2.01 -11.74 3.32
N THR A 32 2.90 -10.92 2.76
CA THR A 32 3.38 -9.68 3.42
C THR A 32 2.37 -8.54 3.29
N HIS A 33 1.68 -8.45 2.16
CA HIS A 33 0.70 -7.41 1.90
C HIS A 33 -0.43 -7.98 1.04
N LEU A 34 -1.59 -8.17 1.66
CA LEU A 34 -2.74 -8.87 1.07
C LEU A 34 -3.12 -8.38 -0.34
N LEU A 35 -3.11 -7.06 -0.59
CA LEU A 35 -3.45 -6.50 -1.89
C LEU A 35 -2.39 -6.71 -2.97
N MET A 36 -1.22 -7.28 -2.66
CA MET A 36 -0.29 -7.76 -3.68
C MET A 36 -0.88 -8.88 -4.53
N ILE A 37 -2.03 -9.45 -4.16
CA ILE A 37 -2.80 -10.33 -5.05
C ILE A 37 -3.15 -9.64 -6.39
N MET A 38 -3.27 -8.31 -6.41
CA MET A 38 -3.50 -7.51 -7.62
C MET A 38 -2.34 -7.59 -8.62
N LEU A 39 -1.16 -8.06 -8.20
CA LEU A 39 -0.05 -8.34 -9.12
C LEU A 39 -0.39 -9.41 -10.16
N ILE A 40 -1.25 -10.37 -9.82
CA ILE A 40 -1.64 -11.44 -10.74
C ILE A 40 -2.40 -10.88 -11.95
N PRO A 41 -3.55 -10.17 -11.78
CA PRO A 41 -4.23 -9.57 -12.92
C PRO A 41 -3.42 -8.47 -13.60
N LEU A 42 -2.61 -7.69 -12.86
CA LEU A 42 -1.69 -6.71 -13.47
C LEU A 42 -0.71 -7.39 -14.44
N HIS A 43 -0.01 -8.44 -13.98
CA HIS A 43 0.94 -9.16 -14.82
C HIS A 43 0.25 -9.93 -15.96
N MET A 44 -1.03 -10.29 -15.79
CA MET A 44 -1.82 -10.87 -16.88
C MET A 44 -2.09 -9.83 -17.97
N ILE A 45 -2.44 -8.60 -17.60
CA ILE A 45 -2.56 -7.49 -18.56
C ILE A 45 -1.21 -7.21 -19.21
N TRP A 46 -0.13 -7.20 -18.44
CA TRP A 46 1.22 -7.05 -18.99
C TRP A 46 1.56 -8.16 -19.99
N PHE A 47 1.12 -9.39 -19.75
CA PHE A 47 1.32 -10.51 -20.66
C PHE A 47 0.60 -10.28 -22.00
N LEU A 48 -0.61 -9.74 -21.96
CA LEU A 48 -1.37 -9.36 -23.15
C LEU A 48 -0.73 -8.18 -23.88
N LEU A 49 -0.31 -7.13 -23.15
CA LEU A 49 0.39 -5.98 -23.72
C LEU A 49 1.75 -6.35 -24.35
N ALA A 50 2.41 -7.37 -23.80
CA ALA A 50 3.66 -7.91 -24.30
C ALA A 50 3.51 -8.84 -25.51
N TRP A 51 2.29 -9.11 -25.98
CA TRP A 51 2.05 -9.94 -27.16
C TRP A 51 2.64 -9.32 -28.44
N PRO A 52 3.25 -10.06 -29.36
CA PRO A 52 3.40 -11.52 -29.40
C PRO A 52 4.63 -12.05 -28.67
N GLN A 53 5.48 -11.21 -28.09
CA GLN A 53 6.72 -11.66 -27.44
C GLN A 53 6.44 -12.64 -26.29
N SER A 54 5.42 -12.35 -25.49
CA SER A 54 4.97 -13.22 -24.40
C SER A 54 4.51 -14.60 -24.86
N LYS A 55 4.09 -14.75 -26.13
CA LYS A 55 3.68 -16.04 -26.72
C LYS A 55 4.78 -17.08 -26.63
N ALA A 56 6.05 -16.73 -26.78
CA ALA A 56 7.14 -17.71 -26.77
C ALA A 56 7.25 -18.49 -25.45
N HIS A 57 6.79 -17.89 -24.35
CA HIS A 57 6.94 -18.45 -23.00
C HIS A 57 5.62 -18.59 -22.26
N TRP A 58 4.49 -18.68 -22.99
CA TRP A 58 3.15 -18.76 -22.40
C TRP A 58 2.97 -19.95 -21.45
N ARG A 59 3.59 -21.10 -21.76
CA ARG A 59 3.53 -22.31 -20.91
C ARG A 59 4.17 -22.08 -19.55
N GLY A 60 5.30 -21.37 -19.52
CA GLY A 60 5.99 -21.05 -18.27
C GLY A 60 5.16 -20.09 -17.41
N TYR A 61 4.57 -19.07 -18.02
CA TYR A 61 3.68 -18.16 -17.30
C TYR A 61 2.39 -18.84 -16.84
N GLY A 62 1.77 -19.69 -17.67
CA GLY A 62 0.61 -20.49 -17.31
C GLY A 62 0.89 -21.44 -16.15
N GLY A 63 2.05 -22.10 -16.17
CA GLY A 63 2.54 -22.90 -15.04
C GLY A 63 2.75 -22.08 -13.77
N ALA A 64 3.26 -20.85 -13.90
CA ALA A 64 3.41 -19.94 -12.77
C ALA A 64 2.06 -19.51 -12.18
N LEU A 65 1.07 -19.19 -13.02
CA LEU A 65 -0.30 -18.87 -12.59
C LEU A 65 -0.96 -20.06 -11.90
N ALA A 66 -0.81 -21.26 -12.44
CA ALA A 66 -1.28 -22.49 -11.79
C ALA A 66 -0.59 -22.68 -10.44
N GLY A 67 0.73 -22.49 -10.36
CA GLY A 67 1.48 -22.57 -9.10
C GLY A 67 1.05 -21.55 -8.05
N LEU A 68 0.64 -20.34 -8.47
CA LEU A 68 0.13 -19.30 -7.58
C LEU A 68 -1.26 -19.59 -7.00
N THR A 69 -1.98 -20.60 -7.50
CA THR A 69 -3.25 -21.02 -6.88
C THR A 69 -3.02 -21.62 -5.49
N LEU A 70 -2.00 -22.46 -5.32
CA LEU A 70 -1.67 -23.13 -4.06
C LEU A 70 -1.47 -22.16 -2.87
N PRO A 71 -0.58 -21.15 -2.95
CA PRO A 71 -0.40 -20.18 -1.88
C PRO A 71 -1.60 -19.25 -1.69
N TYR A 72 -2.52 -19.16 -2.66
CA TYR A 72 -3.71 -18.33 -2.52
C TYR A 72 -4.89 -19.07 -1.87
N LEU A 73 -4.95 -20.40 -1.94
CA LEU A 73 -6.06 -21.19 -1.38
C LEU A 73 -6.37 -20.87 0.09
N PRO A 74 -5.39 -20.78 1.02
CA PRO A 74 -5.70 -20.45 2.42
C PRO A 74 -6.35 -19.08 2.57
N LEU A 75 -5.90 -18.09 1.79
CA LEU A 75 -6.46 -16.75 1.79
C LEU A 75 -7.86 -16.73 1.20
N LEU A 76 -8.10 -17.51 0.15
CA LEU A 76 -9.42 -17.63 -0.45
C LEU A 76 -10.43 -18.21 0.56
N VAL A 77 -10.05 -19.23 1.33
CA VAL A 77 -10.92 -19.79 2.39
C VAL A 77 -11.30 -18.72 3.42
N TRP A 78 -10.36 -17.85 3.80
CA TRP A 78 -10.62 -16.73 4.71
C TRP A 78 -11.44 -15.59 4.07
N GLN A 79 -11.20 -15.27 2.79
CA GLN A 79 -11.88 -14.20 2.06
C GLN A 79 -13.29 -14.59 1.61
N TRP A 80 -13.55 -15.89 1.40
CA TRP A 80 -14.79 -16.39 0.83
C TRP A 80 -16.05 -15.93 1.59
N PRO A 81 -16.12 -16.01 2.93
CA PRO A 81 -17.27 -15.51 3.68
C PRO A 81 -17.45 -13.99 3.56
N MET A 82 -16.36 -13.23 3.43
CA MET A 82 -16.42 -11.76 3.26
C MET A 82 -16.96 -11.38 1.89
N LEU A 83 -16.58 -12.13 0.86
CA LEU A 83 -17.08 -11.92 -0.51
C LEU A 83 -18.57 -12.25 -0.63
N LEU A 84 -19.06 -13.22 0.14
CA LEU A 84 -20.48 -13.63 0.14
C LEU A 84 -21.36 -12.85 1.11
N ALA A 85 -20.78 -12.13 2.08
CA ALA A 85 -21.54 -11.31 3.01
C ALA A 85 -22.29 -10.17 2.28
N ASN A 86 -23.54 -9.94 2.67
CA ASN A 86 -24.37 -8.85 2.17
C ASN A 86 -24.12 -7.53 2.90
N GLU A 87 -23.50 -7.59 4.08
CA GLU A 87 -23.18 -6.44 4.91
C GLU A 87 -21.71 -6.04 4.73
N ALA A 88 -21.43 -4.73 4.84
CA ALA A 88 -20.07 -4.22 4.82
C ALA A 88 -19.35 -4.60 6.12
N LYS A 89 -18.33 -5.46 6.03
CA LYS A 89 -17.61 -5.98 7.23
C LYS A 89 -16.24 -5.35 7.45
N THR A 90 -15.86 -4.40 6.61
CA THR A 90 -14.49 -3.90 6.55
C THR A 90 -14.25 -2.71 7.47
N GLY A 91 -15.31 -2.06 7.95
CA GLY A 91 -15.24 -0.87 8.79
C GLY A 91 -14.76 0.39 8.08
N PHE A 92 -14.63 0.36 6.74
CA PHE A 92 -14.26 1.53 5.93
C PHE A 92 -15.49 2.16 5.28
N ASN A 93 -15.43 3.48 5.12
CA ASN A 93 -16.38 4.22 4.29
C ASN A 93 -15.99 4.14 2.81
N PHE A 94 -16.98 4.22 1.94
CA PHE A 94 -16.73 4.32 0.50
C PHE A 94 -16.01 5.62 0.15
N VAL A 95 -14.93 5.52 -0.65
CA VAL A 95 -14.16 6.66 -1.12
C VAL A 95 -14.30 6.80 -2.64
N PRO A 96 -14.85 7.92 -3.16
CA PRO A 96 -14.96 8.14 -4.60
C PRO A 96 -13.58 8.15 -5.28
N LEU A 97 -13.53 7.76 -6.57
CA LEU A 97 -12.27 7.66 -7.32
C LEU A 97 -11.47 8.99 -7.34
N SER A 98 -12.14 10.13 -7.45
CA SER A 98 -11.48 11.45 -7.39
C SER A 98 -10.76 11.66 -6.05
N LYS A 99 -11.37 11.25 -4.95
CA LYS A 99 -10.79 11.29 -3.61
C LYS A 99 -9.69 10.25 -3.41
N MET A 100 -9.77 9.08 -4.07
CA MET A 100 -8.66 8.13 -4.12
C MET A 100 -7.43 8.75 -4.80
N VAL A 101 -7.59 9.37 -5.97
CA VAL A 101 -6.48 10.02 -6.69
C VAL A 101 -5.89 11.17 -5.88
N GLU A 102 -6.74 12.01 -5.29
CA GLU A 102 -6.31 13.10 -4.40
C GLU A 102 -5.52 12.58 -3.20
N SER A 103 -6.07 11.60 -2.47
CA SER A 103 -5.37 11.03 -1.31
C SER A 103 -4.08 10.33 -1.70
N LEU A 104 -4.03 9.56 -2.79
CA LEU A 104 -2.78 8.96 -3.26
C LEU A 104 -1.73 10.02 -3.61
N ALA A 105 -2.12 11.08 -4.33
CA ALA A 105 -1.21 12.17 -4.66
C ALA A 105 -0.70 12.86 -3.39
N MET A 106 -1.55 13.05 -2.38
CA MET A 106 -1.13 13.63 -1.11
C MET A 106 -0.22 12.69 -0.32
N SER A 107 -0.62 11.45 -0.08
CA SER A 107 0.12 10.50 0.76
C SER A 107 1.49 10.14 0.19
N HIS A 108 1.63 9.99 -1.13
CA HIS A 108 2.92 9.72 -1.77
C HIS A 108 3.94 10.85 -1.61
N ASN A 109 3.48 12.08 -1.36
CA ASN A 109 4.35 13.26 -1.26
C ASN A 109 4.49 13.77 0.17
N ASN A 110 3.47 13.60 0.99
CA ASN A 110 3.39 14.17 2.34
C ASN A 110 3.74 13.17 3.44
N GLY A 111 3.76 11.86 3.15
CA GLY A 111 3.92 10.82 4.15
C GLY A 111 2.73 10.78 5.11
N LEU A 112 2.99 10.58 6.40
CA LEU A 112 1.97 10.57 7.46
C LEU A 112 1.65 11.96 8.04
N LEU A 113 2.32 13.00 7.55
CA LEU A 113 2.14 14.38 8.03
C LEU A 113 0.90 15.04 7.40
N PRO A 114 0.36 16.11 8.04
CA PRO A 114 -0.76 16.89 7.47
C PRO A 114 -0.48 17.34 6.03
N PRO A 115 -1.51 17.35 5.15
CA PRO A 115 -1.32 17.61 3.73
C PRO A 115 -0.75 19.01 3.50
N ALA A 116 0.32 19.09 2.72
CA ALA A 116 0.85 20.37 2.25
C ALA A 116 -0.09 21.00 1.19
N PRO A 117 -0.01 22.32 0.96
CA PRO A 117 -0.73 22.96 -0.13
C PRO A 117 -0.41 22.30 -1.48
N TRP A 118 -1.42 22.15 -2.34
CA TRP A 118 -1.30 21.56 -3.67
C TRP A 118 -0.18 22.18 -4.54
N LEU A 119 0.09 23.47 -4.36
CA LEU A 119 1.17 24.18 -5.04
C LEU A 119 2.54 23.52 -4.82
N ASN A 120 2.77 22.94 -3.64
CA ASN A 120 4.03 22.25 -3.33
C ASN A 120 4.21 20.94 -4.10
N LEU A 121 3.11 20.37 -4.61
CA LEU A 121 3.15 19.14 -5.39
C LEU A 121 3.39 19.41 -6.88
N LEU A 122 3.25 20.67 -7.34
CA LEU A 122 3.31 21.01 -8.76
C LEU A 122 4.60 20.53 -9.46
N PRO A 123 5.82 20.67 -8.89
CA PRO A 123 7.03 20.20 -9.57
C PRO A 123 7.02 18.68 -9.81
N MET A 124 6.53 17.91 -8.84
CA MET A 124 6.46 16.45 -8.90
C MET A 124 5.35 15.99 -9.85
N LEU A 125 4.17 16.61 -9.76
CA LEU A 125 3.05 16.34 -10.67
C LEU A 125 3.39 16.72 -12.10
N PHE A 126 4.10 17.83 -12.31
CA PHE A 126 4.57 18.25 -13.63
C PHE A 126 5.52 17.21 -14.24
N LEU A 127 6.55 16.79 -13.49
CA LEU A 127 7.46 15.73 -13.95
C LEU A 127 6.70 14.42 -14.26
N ALA A 128 5.80 13.99 -13.38
CA ALA A 128 5.01 12.79 -13.57
C ALA A 128 4.13 12.88 -14.83
N LEU A 129 3.41 14.00 -15.02
CA LEU A 129 2.53 14.23 -16.16
C LEU A 129 3.30 14.28 -17.48
N VAL A 130 4.43 15.01 -17.53
CA VAL A 130 5.30 15.01 -18.71
C VAL A 130 5.79 13.59 -19.02
N GLY A 131 6.18 12.84 -18.00
CA GLY A 131 6.56 11.44 -18.14
C GLY A 131 5.43 10.54 -18.65
N MET A 132 4.23 10.70 -18.14
CA MET A 132 3.05 9.94 -18.57
C MET A 132 2.66 10.23 -20.02
N LEU A 133 2.67 11.51 -20.41
CA LEU A 133 2.20 11.94 -21.73
C LEU A 133 3.26 11.75 -22.82
N LEU A 134 4.53 12.02 -22.50
CA LEU A 134 5.61 12.12 -23.49
C LEU A 134 6.75 11.12 -23.26
N GLY A 135 6.75 10.38 -22.16
CA GLY A 135 7.83 9.46 -21.78
C GLY A 135 8.07 8.31 -22.77
N GLY A 136 7.08 7.96 -23.60
CA GLY A 136 7.26 6.98 -24.69
C GLY A 136 8.35 7.37 -25.69
N GLY A 137 8.45 8.66 -26.02
CA GLY A 137 9.50 9.21 -26.88
C GLY A 137 10.88 9.16 -26.21
N ALA A 138 10.94 9.46 -24.91
CA ALA A 138 12.18 9.31 -24.14
C ALA A 138 12.67 7.87 -24.13
N ILE A 139 11.79 6.87 -23.92
CA ILE A 139 12.14 5.43 -23.99
C ILE A 139 12.70 5.06 -25.37
N GLN A 140 12.08 5.56 -26.44
CA GLN A 140 12.54 5.33 -27.80
C GLN A 140 13.93 5.92 -28.04
N ALA A 141 14.15 7.17 -27.64
CA ALA A 141 15.44 7.84 -27.76
C ALA A 141 16.56 7.11 -27.00
N VAL A 142 16.29 6.61 -25.78
CA VAL A 142 17.27 5.78 -25.04
C VAL A 142 17.64 4.54 -25.84
N THR A 143 16.62 3.87 -26.40
CA THR A 143 16.79 2.60 -27.09
C THR A 143 17.57 2.79 -28.39
N ALA A 144 17.34 3.89 -29.10
CA ALA A 144 18.04 4.24 -30.33
C ALA A 144 19.51 4.63 -30.12
N ALA A 145 19.86 5.14 -28.92
CA ALA A 145 21.22 5.52 -28.57
C ALA A 145 22.11 4.34 -28.10
N LEU A 146 21.55 3.13 -27.97
CA LEU A 146 22.33 1.96 -27.57
C LEU A 146 23.26 1.50 -28.72
N PRO A 147 24.49 1.05 -28.42
CA PRO A 147 25.40 0.53 -29.44
C PRO A 147 24.82 -0.72 -30.12
N ALA A 148 25.20 -0.96 -31.38
CA ALA A 148 24.67 -2.05 -32.21
C ALA A 148 24.73 -3.44 -31.53
N SER A 149 25.80 -3.72 -30.77
CA SER A 149 25.97 -4.95 -29.97
C SER A 149 24.97 -5.07 -28.83
N ALA A 150 24.59 -3.96 -28.20
CA ALA A 150 23.51 -3.92 -27.22
C ALA A 150 22.13 -3.96 -27.90
N MET A 151 22.03 -3.48 -29.14
CA MET A 151 20.82 -3.51 -29.95
C MET A 151 20.44 -4.94 -30.40
N GLU A 152 21.41 -5.80 -30.71
CA GLU A 152 21.17 -7.23 -30.97
C GLU A 152 20.59 -7.93 -29.74
N SER A 153 21.13 -7.65 -28.54
CA SER A 153 20.52 -8.11 -27.28
C SER A 153 19.19 -7.39 -26.97
N ALA A 154 18.95 -6.21 -27.55
CA ALA A 154 17.71 -5.46 -27.42
C ALA A 154 16.65 -5.85 -28.47
N SER A 155 16.99 -6.61 -29.51
CA SER A 155 16.02 -7.11 -30.49
C SER A 155 14.97 -8.02 -29.84
N SER A 156 15.31 -8.64 -28.71
CA SER A 156 14.40 -9.35 -27.81
C SER A 156 13.73 -8.45 -26.77
N THR A 157 13.64 -7.14 -26.99
CA THR A 157 13.03 -6.21 -26.03
C THR A 157 11.73 -5.62 -26.56
N LEU A 158 10.74 -5.53 -25.67
CA LEU A 158 9.45 -4.92 -25.96
C LEU A 158 9.62 -3.55 -26.63
N GLY A 159 8.78 -3.24 -27.62
CA GLY A 159 8.73 -1.90 -28.22
C GLY A 159 8.50 -0.80 -27.18
N SER A 160 8.97 0.42 -27.46
CA SER A 160 8.89 1.56 -26.54
C SER A 160 7.48 1.83 -26.03
N TRP A 161 6.48 1.82 -26.92
CA TRP A 161 5.08 2.03 -26.57
C TRP A 161 4.56 0.95 -25.61
N ARG A 162 4.97 -0.32 -25.78
CA ARG A 162 4.57 -1.42 -24.89
C ARG A 162 5.16 -1.21 -23.51
N ARG A 163 6.45 -0.88 -23.42
CA ARG A 163 7.09 -0.58 -22.13
C ARG A 163 6.40 0.57 -21.42
N HIS A 164 6.07 1.63 -22.16
CA HIS A 164 5.32 2.76 -21.62
C HIS A 164 3.93 2.34 -21.13
N ALA A 165 3.21 1.52 -21.92
CA ALA A 165 1.92 0.97 -21.53
C ALA A 165 1.99 0.08 -20.28
N LEU A 166 3.08 -0.69 -20.08
CA LEU A 166 3.29 -1.45 -18.84
C LEU A 166 3.36 -0.51 -17.62
N LEU A 167 4.06 0.62 -17.74
CA LEU A 167 4.17 1.61 -16.67
C LEU A 167 2.83 2.28 -16.38
N LEU A 168 2.12 2.75 -17.42
CA LEU A 168 0.79 3.34 -17.24
C LEU A 168 -0.22 2.35 -16.65
N CYS A 169 -0.15 1.09 -17.09
CA CYS A 169 -0.96 0.02 -16.53
C CYS A 169 -0.64 -0.21 -15.04
N TRP A 170 0.63 -0.24 -14.65
CA TRP A 170 1.00 -0.37 -13.23
C TRP A 170 0.57 0.82 -12.38
N LEU A 171 0.56 2.04 -12.94
CA LEU A 171 0.08 3.22 -12.22
C LEU A 171 -1.45 3.19 -12.03
N ILE A 172 -2.20 2.87 -13.09
CA ILE A 172 -3.65 3.08 -13.15
C ILE A 172 -4.42 1.84 -12.67
N PHE A 173 -4.01 0.64 -13.11
CA PHE A 173 -4.80 -0.58 -12.92
C PHE A 173 -5.03 -0.94 -11.44
N PRO A 174 -4.03 -0.87 -10.53
CA PRO A 174 -4.26 -1.14 -9.11
C PRO A 174 -5.30 -0.23 -8.47
N VAL A 175 -5.31 1.05 -8.85
CA VAL A 175 -6.27 2.05 -8.36
C VAL A 175 -7.68 1.73 -8.86
N LEU A 176 -7.82 1.38 -10.15
CA LEU A 176 -9.11 0.99 -10.70
C LEU A 176 -9.62 -0.34 -10.11
N MET A 177 -8.73 -1.29 -9.84
CA MET A 177 -9.09 -2.58 -9.26
C MET A 177 -9.55 -2.42 -7.81
N ILE A 178 -8.84 -1.66 -6.98
CA ILE A 178 -9.28 -1.40 -5.60
C ILE A 178 -10.56 -0.57 -5.55
N TYR A 179 -10.74 0.38 -6.48
CA TYR A 179 -11.99 1.11 -6.65
C TYR A 179 -13.14 0.16 -6.99
N GLY A 180 -12.95 -0.73 -7.96
CA GLY A 180 -13.94 -1.73 -8.36
C GLY A 180 -14.32 -2.68 -7.22
N LEU A 181 -13.35 -3.12 -6.42
CA LEU A 181 -13.63 -3.90 -5.20
C LEU A 181 -14.39 -3.06 -4.16
N SER A 182 -14.03 -1.79 -4.02
CA SER A 182 -14.65 -0.85 -3.09
C SER A 182 -16.11 -0.52 -3.43
N LEU A 183 -16.56 -0.74 -4.67
CA LEU A 183 -17.98 -0.64 -5.05
C LEU A 183 -18.85 -1.70 -4.36
N ARG A 184 -18.27 -2.86 -4.00
CA ARG A 184 -18.97 -3.92 -3.26
C ARG A 184 -18.71 -3.86 -1.77
N GLN A 185 -17.45 -3.75 -1.39
CA GLN A 185 -17.00 -3.73 0.00
C GLN A 185 -15.93 -2.64 0.09
N PRO A 186 -16.19 -1.51 0.78
CA PRO A 186 -15.19 -0.45 0.90
C PRO A 186 -13.90 -1.02 1.51
N VAL A 187 -12.82 -1.03 0.75
CA VAL A 187 -11.52 -1.58 1.18
C VAL A 187 -10.40 -0.60 0.93
N TYR A 188 -10.71 0.60 0.44
CA TYR A 188 -9.70 1.57 0.08
C TYR A 188 -9.05 2.22 1.30
N THR A 189 -7.74 2.20 1.30
CA THR A 189 -6.86 3.08 2.07
C THR A 189 -5.64 3.33 1.18
N ASP A 190 -5.04 4.50 1.29
CA ASP A 190 -3.85 4.90 0.52
C ASP A 190 -2.69 3.90 0.64
N ARG A 191 -2.41 3.40 1.85
CA ARG A 191 -1.32 2.46 2.14
C ARG A 191 -1.43 1.14 1.36
N TYR A 192 -2.64 0.75 0.97
CA TYR A 192 -2.90 -0.47 0.23
C TYR A 192 -2.43 -0.43 -1.23
N VAL A 193 -2.21 0.77 -1.76
CA VAL A 193 -1.76 0.99 -3.13
C VAL A 193 -0.37 1.63 -3.17
N ILE A 194 0.34 1.71 -2.03
CA ILE A 194 1.67 2.32 -1.89
C ILE A 194 2.72 1.75 -2.87
N TRP A 195 2.50 0.54 -3.35
CA TRP A 195 3.38 -0.15 -4.28
C TRP A 195 3.34 0.38 -5.71
N ILE A 196 2.52 1.40 -6.01
CA ILE A 196 2.60 2.18 -7.25
C ILE A 196 3.62 3.33 -7.18
N ALA A 197 4.14 3.67 -5.98
CA ALA A 197 5.16 4.71 -5.83
C ALA A 197 6.36 4.54 -6.78
N PRO A 198 6.92 3.33 -6.99
CA PRO A 198 8.06 3.17 -7.88
C PRO A 198 7.74 3.51 -9.34
N VAL A 199 6.53 3.23 -9.82
CA VAL A 199 6.17 3.59 -11.21
C VAL A 199 5.97 5.09 -11.37
N LEU A 200 5.44 5.77 -10.35
CA LEU A 200 5.39 7.23 -10.33
C LEU A 200 6.79 7.84 -10.41
N MET A 201 7.77 7.31 -9.65
CA MET A 201 9.17 7.75 -9.71
C MET A 201 9.82 7.49 -11.08
N ILE A 202 9.52 6.34 -11.71
CA ILE A 202 9.98 6.05 -13.08
C ILE A 202 9.39 7.06 -14.07
N LEU A 203 8.11 7.38 -13.96
CA LEU A 203 7.44 8.36 -14.81
C LEU A 203 8.02 9.76 -14.59
N MET A 204 8.26 10.19 -13.35
CA MET A 204 8.95 11.46 -13.07
C MET A 204 10.34 11.51 -13.71
N THR A 205 11.09 10.40 -13.68
CA THR A 205 12.39 10.28 -14.34
C THR A 205 12.27 10.39 -15.86
N LEU A 206 11.24 9.77 -16.45
CA LEU A 206 10.94 9.91 -17.88
C LEU A 206 10.54 11.35 -18.23
N GLY A 207 9.81 12.04 -17.34
CA GLY A 207 9.47 13.46 -17.52
C GLY A 207 10.71 14.36 -17.49
N ALA A 208 11.58 14.17 -16.50
CA ALA A 208 12.86 14.89 -16.42
C ALA A 208 13.72 14.67 -17.67
N ARG A 209 13.81 13.42 -18.15
CA ARG A 209 14.51 13.11 -19.39
C ARG A 209 13.88 13.77 -20.62
N THR A 210 12.55 13.73 -20.71
CA THR A 210 11.81 14.37 -21.80
C THR A 210 12.09 15.87 -21.84
N ILE A 211 12.04 16.56 -20.70
CA ILE A 211 12.35 17.99 -20.62
C ILE A 211 13.79 18.23 -21.07
N ARG A 212 14.75 17.48 -20.53
CA ARG A 212 16.17 17.61 -20.86
C ARG A 212 16.42 17.50 -22.36
N ASP A 213 15.76 16.55 -23.00
CA ASP A 213 16.00 16.23 -24.40
C ASP A 213 15.21 17.19 -25.36
N ASN A 214 14.26 18.00 -24.86
CA ASN A 214 13.37 18.83 -25.70
C ASN A 214 13.32 20.35 -25.37
N ALA A 215 13.81 20.80 -24.20
CA ALA A 215 13.65 22.20 -23.76
C ALA A 215 14.84 23.13 -24.10
N GLY A 216 15.72 22.71 -25.03
CA GLY A 216 16.84 23.53 -25.51
C GLY A 216 17.85 23.91 -24.42
N PRO A 217 18.42 25.12 -24.42
CA PRO A 217 19.50 25.51 -23.51
C PRO A 217 19.06 25.59 -22.02
N LEU A 218 17.76 25.79 -21.77
CA LEU A 218 17.21 25.85 -20.41
C LEU A 218 16.85 24.47 -19.84
N ALA A 219 16.99 23.41 -20.62
CA ALA A 219 16.52 22.08 -20.25
C ALA A 219 17.24 21.53 -19.00
N THR A 220 18.57 21.59 -19.00
CA THR A 220 19.40 21.13 -17.88
C THR A 220 19.13 21.92 -16.58
N PRO A 221 19.22 23.27 -16.55
CA PRO A 221 18.96 24.00 -15.31
C PRO A 221 17.52 23.78 -14.80
N LEU A 222 16.53 23.71 -15.69
CA LEU A 222 15.15 23.42 -15.29
C LEU A 222 15.01 22.04 -14.64
N VAL A 223 15.57 21.00 -15.25
CA VAL A 223 15.55 19.64 -14.69
C VAL A 223 16.27 19.59 -13.34
N VAL A 224 17.43 20.24 -13.23
CA VAL A 224 18.17 20.31 -11.96
C VAL A 224 17.32 20.97 -10.87
N VAL A 225 16.69 22.11 -11.14
CA VAL A 225 15.82 22.79 -10.18
C VAL A 225 14.64 21.91 -9.76
N LEU A 226 13.95 21.26 -10.70
CA LEU A 226 12.82 20.38 -10.41
C LEU A 226 13.23 19.16 -9.57
N LEU A 227 14.39 18.57 -9.85
CA LEU A 227 14.92 17.43 -9.10
C LEU A 227 15.38 17.84 -7.70
N LEU A 228 16.10 18.95 -7.57
CA LEU A 228 16.52 19.49 -6.27
C LEU A 228 15.31 19.83 -5.40
N TYR A 229 14.28 20.44 -5.98
CA TYR A 229 13.02 20.69 -5.29
C TYR A 229 12.38 19.38 -4.81
N THR A 230 12.24 18.38 -5.70
CA THR A 230 11.60 17.10 -5.37
C THR A 230 12.34 16.39 -4.23
N ILE A 231 13.66 16.26 -4.33
CA ILE A 231 14.50 15.59 -3.33
C ILE A 231 14.49 16.40 -2.02
N GLY A 232 14.64 17.72 -2.09
CA GLY A 232 14.63 18.60 -0.93
C GLY A 232 13.29 18.56 -0.19
N PHE A 233 12.18 18.59 -0.93
CA PHE A 233 10.84 18.49 -0.37
C PHE A 233 10.61 17.14 0.31
N TRP A 234 10.87 16.02 -0.36
CA TRP A 234 10.73 14.69 0.26
C TRP A 234 11.68 14.49 1.45
N GLY A 235 12.93 14.97 1.35
CA GLY A 235 13.89 14.91 2.45
C GLY A 235 13.42 15.72 3.66
N TYR A 236 12.90 16.93 3.44
CA TYR A 236 12.33 17.76 4.49
C TYR A 236 11.09 17.13 5.13
N ARG A 237 10.17 16.58 4.33
CA ARG A 237 8.98 15.89 4.84
C ARG A 237 9.34 14.64 5.63
N GLY A 238 10.27 13.83 5.13
CA GLY A 238 10.77 12.64 5.85
C GLY A 238 11.51 13.01 7.15
N TRP A 239 12.24 14.12 7.17
CA TRP A 239 12.83 14.65 8.40
C TRP A 239 11.75 15.09 9.39
N LEU A 240 10.73 15.83 8.96
CA LEU A 240 9.61 16.22 9.82
C LEU A 240 8.89 15.00 10.39
N GLU A 241 8.66 13.97 9.58
CA GLU A 241 7.96 12.75 10.02
C GLU A 241 8.77 11.97 11.07
N THR A 242 10.10 12.03 11.01
CA THR A 242 10.97 11.35 11.99
C THR A 242 11.25 12.18 13.24
N THR A 243 11.03 13.49 13.19
CA THR A 243 11.33 14.42 14.31
C THR A 243 10.11 15.03 14.97
N THR A 244 8.93 14.88 14.36
CA THR A 244 7.65 15.35 14.90
C THR A 244 6.91 14.17 15.52
N THR A 245 6.47 14.31 16.77
CA THR A 245 5.59 13.31 17.39
C THR A 245 4.22 13.35 16.73
N ILE A 246 4.00 12.45 15.78
CA ILE A 246 2.74 12.30 15.01
C ILE A 246 1.84 11.17 15.55
N LYS A 247 2.32 10.39 16.52
CA LYS A 247 1.58 9.32 17.18
C LYS A 247 1.51 9.60 18.67
N TYR A 248 0.41 9.21 19.29
CA TYR A 248 0.24 9.26 20.74
C TYR A 248 1.27 8.37 21.45
N ASP A 249 1.69 8.76 22.65
CA ASP A 249 2.64 7.97 23.45
C ASP A 249 1.94 6.79 24.11
N LEU A 250 1.77 5.73 23.32
CA LEU A 250 1.15 4.49 23.78
C LEU A 250 2.00 3.78 24.83
N ARG A 251 3.33 3.92 24.78
CA ARG A 251 4.23 3.26 25.72
C ARG A 251 4.01 3.81 27.11
N ASP A 252 4.06 5.13 27.25
CA ASP A 252 3.91 5.78 28.55
C ASP A 252 2.46 5.63 29.04
N GLY A 253 1.47 5.67 28.14
CA GLY A 253 0.06 5.38 28.48
C GLY A 253 -0.16 3.97 29.02
N VAL A 254 0.36 2.94 28.34
CA VAL A 254 0.30 1.55 28.82
C VAL A 254 1.01 1.42 30.17
N THR A 255 2.21 1.99 30.30
CA THR A 255 3.00 1.92 31.54
C THR A 255 2.25 2.58 32.71
N TYR A 256 1.65 3.75 32.47
CA TYR A 256 0.88 4.48 33.47
C TYR A 256 -0.28 3.64 34.02
N VAL A 257 -1.06 3.01 33.13
CA VAL A 257 -2.19 2.16 33.53
C VAL A 257 -1.70 0.88 34.20
N ALA A 258 -0.66 0.23 33.67
CA ALA A 258 -0.13 -1.02 34.23
C ALA A 258 0.42 -0.85 35.65
N GLU A 259 1.00 0.30 35.99
CA GLU A 259 1.53 0.59 37.32
C GLU A 259 0.47 0.95 38.37
N ARG A 260 -0.72 1.38 37.94
CA ARG A 260 -1.72 2.01 38.82
C ARG A 260 -3.03 1.26 38.92
N ARG A 261 -3.41 0.55 37.86
CA ARG A 261 -4.66 -0.20 37.80
C ARG A 261 -4.49 -1.54 38.50
N ASP A 262 -5.42 -1.89 39.38
CA ASP A 262 -5.56 -3.27 39.87
C ASP A 262 -5.94 -4.18 38.68
N PRO A 263 -5.22 -5.27 38.41
CA PRO A 263 -5.57 -6.22 37.35
C PRO A 263 -7.01 -6.77 37.42
N ALA A 264 -7.66 -6.77 38.58
CA ALA A 264 -9.06 -7.17 38.73
C ALA A 264 -10.07 -6.10 38.24
N THR A 265 -9.67 -4.83 38.19
CA THR A 265 -10.48 -3.72 37.70
C THR A 265 -10.59 -3.76 36.19
N LEU A 266 -11.79 -3.51 35.64
CA LEU A 266 -12.03 -3.58 34.20
C LEU A 266 -11.22 -2.53 33.42
N LEU A 267 -10.42 -3.00 32.47
CA LEU A 267 -9.76 -2.18 31.45
C LEU A 267 -10.49 -2.31 30.11
N ILE A 268 -10.94 -1.19 29.56
CA ILE A 268 -11.48 -1.12 28.21
C ILE A 268 -10.41 -0.55 27.29
N LEU A 269 -10.11 -1.26 26.20
CA LEU A 269 -9.23 -0.78 25.14
C LEU A 269 -10.08 -0.22 24.00
N GLN A 270 -10.05 1.10 23.77
CA GLN A 270 -10.91 1.73 22.75
C GLN A 270 -10.75 1.07 21.39
N ILE A 271 -9.51 0.83 20.95
CA ILE A 271 -9.23 0.07 19.74
C ILE A 271 -8.76 -1.33 20.17
N PRO A 272 -9.51 -2.41 19.87
CA PRO A 272 -9.19 -3.76 20.36
C PRO A 272 -7.76 -4.24 20.04
N HIS A 273 -7.19 -3.76 18.93
CA HIS A 273 -5.84 -4.12 18.51
C HIS A 273 -4.73 -3.51 19.41
N GLN A 274 -5.05 -2.56 20.27
CA GLN A 274 -4.11 -2.04 21.28
C GLN A 274 -3.67 -3.13 22.26
N GLN A 275 -4.40 -4.24 22.38
CA GLN A 275 -4.00 -5.38 23.21
C GLN A 275 -2.59 -5.87 22.85
N TRP A 276 -2.20 -5.81 21.57
CA TRP A 276 -0.87 -6.25 21.13
C TRP A 276 0.22 -5.31 21.61
N ALA A 277 -0.04 -3.99 21.57
CA ALA A 277 0.87 -3.00 22.11
C ALA A 277 0.94 -3.08 23.64
N TRP A 278 -0.18 -3.32 24.31
CA TRP A 278 -0.22 -3.58 25.75
C TRP A 278 0.69 -4.75 26.12
N GLN A 279 0.51 -5.89 25.46
CA GLN A 279 1.31 -7.10 25.71
C GLN A 279 2.78 -6.87 25.42
N TYR A 280 3.10 -6.12 24.36
CA TYR A 280 4.48 -5.75 24.03
C TYR A 280 5.12 -4.86 25.10
N TYR A 281 4.46 -3.77 25.52
CA TYR A 281 5.03 -2.79 26.46
C TYR A 281 5.00 -3.25 27.92
N THR A 282 4.07 -4.13 28.29
CA THR A 282 4.09 -4.83 29.58
C THR A 282 4.92 -6.12 29.54
N GLY A 283 5.53 -6.42 28.39
CA GLY A 283 6.40 -7.55 28.09
C GLY A 283 7.64 -7.62 28.99
N ASP A 284 8.15 -8.83 29.23
CA ASP A 284 9.46 -9.06 29.88
C ASP A 284 10.59 -9.23 28.87
N ASN A 285 10.35 -8.88 27.59
CA ASN A 285 11.24 -9.14 26.45
C ASN A 285 11.60 -10.63 26.27
N SER A 286 10.76 -11.55 26.76
CA SER A 286 10.93 -12.98 26.48
C SER A 286 10.75 -13.27 24.99
N PHE A 287 11.37 -14.36 24.52
CA PHE A 287 11.32 -14.76 23.10
C PHE A 287 9.89 -15.02 22.62
N ASP A 288 9.01 -15.46 23.52
CA ASP A 288 7.59 -15.59 23.28
C ASP A 288 6.83 -14.41 23.91
N LEU A 289 6.83 -13.29 23.19
CA LEU A 289 6.20 -12.02 23.60
C LEU A 289 4.70 -12.18 23.93
N PHE A 290 4.06 -13.28 23.52
CA PHE A 290 2.61 -13.46 23.62
C PHE A 290 2.18 -14.67 24.47
N ALA A 291 3.10 -15.56 24.90
CA ALA A 291 2.80 -16.74 25.74
C ALA A 291 1.99 -16.43 27.00
N THR A 292 2.24 -15.27 27.62
CA THR A 292 1.53 -14.80 28.83
C THR A 292 0.64 -13.59 28.55
N GLY A 293 0.53 -13.18 27.29
CA GLY A 293 -0.07 -11.91 26.87
C GLY A 293 -1.48 -11.67 27.41
N PRO A 294 -2.43 -12.62 27.25
CA PRO A 294 -3.81 -12.42 27.73
C PRO A 294 -3.91 -12.26 29.25
N ALA A 295 -3.07 -12.94 30.02
CA ALA A 295 -3.09 -12.85 31.48
C ALA A 295 -2.60 -11.47 31.99
N ARG A 296 -1.72 -10.80 31.25
CA ARG A 296 -1.17 -9.47 31.61
C ARG A 296 -2.20 -8.34 31.48
N LEU A 297 -3.27 -8.55 30.73
CA LEU A 297 -4.38 -7.59 30.64
C LEU A 297 -5.28 -7.65 31.89
N GLY A 298 -5.27 -8.75 32.65
CA GLY A 298 -6.20 -8.94 33.77
C GLY A 298 -7.66 -8.97 33.29
N ASN A 299 -8.56 -8.33 34.04
CA ASN A 299 -9.93 -8.11 33.63
C ASN A 299 -10.00 -7.00 32.57
N TRP A 300 -10.40 -7.33 31.35
CA TRP A 300 -10.46 -6.39 30.24
C TRP A 300 -11.60 -6.68 29.27
N ALA A 301 -11.97 -5.67 28.49
CA ALA A 301 -12.94 -5.78 27.40
C ALA A 301 -12.51 -4.96 26.17
N GLU A 302 -12.99 -5.38 25.01
CA GLU A 302 -12.85 -4.66 23.75
C GLU A 302 -13.75 -3.41 23.75
N GLY A 303 -13.24 -2.31 23.20
CA GLY A 303 -14.05 -1.14 22.85
C GLY A 303 -15.05 -1.49 21.75
N LEU A 304 -16.20 -0.80 21.77
CA LEU A 304 -17.28 -1.06 20.84
C LEU A 304 -17.06 -0.34 19.50
N TRP A 305 -17.40 -1.02 18.42
CA TRP A 305 -17.34 -0.48 17.06
C TRP A 305 -18.58 0.36 16.76
N THR A 306 -18.37 1.60 16.30
CA THR A 306 -19.44 2.54 15.94
C THR A 306 -19.42 2.94 14.46
N ASN A 307 -18.71 2.16 13.64
CA ASN A 307 -18.50 2.43 12.21
C ASN A 307 -19.43 1.62 11.29
N GLY A 308 -20.60 1.18 11.78
CA GLY A 308 -21.59 0.44 11.00
C GLY A 308 -22.46 1.31 10.09
N GLY A 309 -22.38 2.64 10.23
CA GLY A 309 -23.16 3.60 9.44
C GLY A 309 -24.56 3.86 9.99
N GLU A 310 -24.83 3.43 11.22
CA GLU A 310 -26.03 3.79 11.98
C GLU A 310 -26.09 5.30 12.24
N SER A 311 -27.28 5.84 12.51
CA SER A 311 -27.39 7.22 12.99
C SER A 311 -26.76 7.37 14.38
N ASP A 312 -26.27 8.57 14.72
CA ASP A 312 -25.66 8.83 16.04
C ASP A 312 -26.57 8.40 17.19
N ALA A 313 -27.89 8.56 17.06
CA ALA A 313 -28.86 8.17 18.08
C ALA A 313 -28.95 6.63 18.23
N GLU A 314 -28.97 5.90 17.12
CA GLU A 314 -28.99 4.43 17.13
C GLU A 314 -27.67 3.86 17.64
N ALA A 315 -26.54 4.36 17.14
CA ALA A 315 -25.21 3.97 17.59
C ALA A 315 -25.05 4.22 19.10
N THR A 316 -25.50 5.38 19.59
CA THR A 316 -25.46 5.71 21.03
C THR A 316 -26.31 4.75 21.85
N ALA A 317 -27.53 4.41 21.40
CA ALA A 317 -28.40 3.50 22.13
C ALA A 317 -27.81 2.08 22.22
N VAL A 318 -27.26 1.57 21.11
CA VAL A 318 -26.60 0.26 21.07
C VAL A 318 -25.34 0.25 21.93
N VAL A 319 -24.52 1.30 21.85
CA VAL A 319 -23.33 1.45 22.69
C VAL A 319 -23.69 1.53 24.17
N ASP A 320 -24.72 2.29 24.56
CA ASP A 320 -25.16 2.38 25.96
C ASP A 320 -25.59 1.01 26.50
N GLU A 321 -26.40 0.25 25.74
CA GLU A 321 -26.83 -1.08 26.13
C GLU A 321 -25.64 -2.03 26.32
N GLN A 322 -24.73 -2.09 25.35
CA GLN A 322 -23.56 -2.96 25.39
C GLN A 322 -22.55 -2.54 26.47
N MET A 323 -22.33 -1.24 26.65
CA MET A 323 -21.45 -0.72 27.70
C MET A 323 -22.01 -1.00 29.09
N ARG A 324 -23.34 -0.89 29.31
CA ARG A 324 -23.96 -1.32 30.58
C ARG A 324 -23.71 -2.80 30.84
N ALA A 325 -23.82 -3.65 29.83
CA ALA A 325 -23.54 -5.08 29.98
C ALA A 325 -22.06 -5.31 30.37
N ILE A 326 -21.12 -4.71 29.64
CA ILE A 326 -19.67 -4.81 29.88
C ILE A 326 -19.28 -4.31 31.28
N THR A 327 -19.86 -3.20 31.73
CA THR A 327 -19.49 -2.52 32.98
C THR A 327 -20.31 -2.96 34.19
N SER A 328 -21.37 -3.76 34.01
CA SER A 328 -22.34 -4.13 35.05
C SER A 328 -21.74 -4.73 36.33
N ALA A 329 -20.62 -5.46 36.21
CA ALA A 329 -19.95 -6.13 37.33
C ALA A 329 -18.78 -5.31 37.92
N SER A 330 -18.52 -4.11 37.40
CA SER A 330 -17.33 -3.31 37.73
C SER A 330 -17.72 -2.01 38.41
N ASN A 331 -17.18 -1.77 39.60
CA ASN A 331 -17.37 -0.50 40.33
C ASN A 331 -16.42 0.61 39.85
N GLU A 332 -15.35 0.22 39.16
CA GLU A 332 -14.34 1.11 38.60
C GLU A 332 -13.99 0.61 37.20
N VAL A 333 -13.78 1.54 36.26
CA VAL A 333 -13.48 1.24 34.87
C VAL A 333 -12.35 2.16 34.41
N TRP A 334 -11.33 1.55 33.80
CA TRP A 334 -10.25 2.27 33.13
C TRP A 334 -10.46 2.20 31.63
N LEU A 335 -10.31 3.32 30.93
CA LEU A 335 -10.35 3.38 29.47
C LEU A 335 -8.98 3.78 28.96
N LEU A 336 -8.33 2.89 28.19
CA LEU A 336 -7.17 3.25 27.40
C LEU A 336 -7.66 3.65 26.00
N SER A 337 -7.63 4.96 25.76
CA SER A 337 -8.03 5.55 24.50
C SER A 337 -6.81 5.80 23.61
N SER A 338 -6.98 5.63 22.30
CA SER A 338 -6.00 6.00 21.27
C SER A 338 -6.68 6.74 20.14
N GLU A 339 -5.91 7.57 19.44
CA GLU A 339 -6.41 8.32 18.27
C GLU A 339 -7.55 9.29 18.63
N VAL A 340 -7.65 9.71 19.90
CA VAL A 340 -8.50 10.82 20.32
C VAL A 340 -7.92 12.14 19.83
N GLU A 341 -8.80 13.05 19.39
CA GLU A 341 -8.42 14.44 19.13
C GLU A 341 -7.82 15.04 20.40
N MET A 342 -6.61 15.60 20.28
CA MET A 342 -5.92 16.30 21.36
C MET A 342 -6.23 17.79 21.37
#